data_AF-A0A353MER2-F1
#
_entry.id   AF-A0A353MER2-F1
#
_cell.length_a   1.000
_cell.length_b   1.000
_cell.length_c   1.000
_cell.angle_alpha   90.00
_cell.angle_beta   90.00
_cell.angle_gamma   90.00
#
_symmetry.space_group_name_H-M   'P 1'
#
loop_
_entity.id
_entity.type
_entity.pdbx_description
1 polymer ?
#
loop_
_entity_poly.entity_id
_entity_poly.type
_entity_poly.pdbx_seq_one_letter_code
_entity_poly.pdbx_strand_id
1 'polypeptide(L)'
;MPKVLEINQMRLSFIWSETNLGLMGDPKGPAVPLGFLGSRDSYAEMFGKVIRKEPVPVQLNAPWDKAGQHFWQYYLESKQKLAEMPGEKAWKFLVPFRGAIAAKVTAPSLNEQSGKFQLESFFYPYGFGLVITVTVKGGLNVADAAKVLFEVRKDSKLDVEWDSGTKEQLYLNQLAEKCLDQVRRQAFGTTGGTGAIPVEPFTVFTVLKGAGTGLDEPLVQGEEVHALLEAVTNWPAIWNKSNLPSLDAKVILPLASSASGGAAVYARDRGRAVWFPALFTDVSTVRSSLSCYHRNLVFASLQTETLSRFLMETAHQITAVPWPSLRVMHRDCAKLAAGIVGRIYGGNKETTFRSMSPRYQIQQNDYEKEINTIRSRSGMLPLS
;
A
#
# COMPACT_ATOMS: atom_id res chain seq x y z
N MET A 1 -8.88 -33.35 19.51
CA MET A 1 -7.87 -33.58 18.46
C MET A 1 -7.09 -32.28 18.29
N PRO A 2 -5.77 -32.30 18.04
CA PRO A 2 -5.01 -31.09 17.76
C PRO A 2 -5.57 -30.39 16.51
N LYS A 3 -5.67 -29.05 16.53
CA LYS A 3 -6.10 -28.28 15.36
C LYS A 3 -5.05 -28.46 14.26
N VAL A 4 -5.44 -29.04 13.14
CA VAL A 4 -4.59 -29.11 11.95
C VAL A 4 -5.03 -27.98 11.03
N LEU A 5 -4.14 -27.03 10.78
CA LEU A 5 -4.37 -25.88 9.92
C LEU A 5 -3.32 -25.86 8.81
N GLU A 6 -3.80 -25.82 7.58
CA GLU A 6 -3.00 -25.77 6.36
C GLU A 6 -3.31 -24.49 5.58
N ILE A 7 -2.28 -23.71 5.30
CA ILE A 7 -2.29 -22.53 4.46
C ILE A 7 -1.81 -22.96 3.08
N ASN A 8 -2.73 -23.05 2.12
CA ASN A 8 -2.46 -23.51 0.75
C ASN A 8 -2.01 -22.39 -0.18
N GLN A 9 -2.48 -21.17 0.09
CA GLN A 9 -2.10 -19.99 -0.66
C GLN A 9 -2.16 -18.77 0.24
N MET A 10 -1.10 -17.97 0.21
CA MET A 10 -1.02 -16.70 0.93
C MET A 10 -0.43 -15.61 0.05
N ARG A 11 -0.67 -14.36 0.44
CA ARG A 11 -0.12 -13.18 -0.24
C ARG A 11 0.35 -12.16 0.77
N LEU A 12 1.52 -11.60 0.49
CA LEU A 12 2.13 -10.54 1.26
C LEU A 12 2.54 -9.40 0.31
N SER A 13 2.12 -8.19 0.64
CA SER A 13 2.54 -6.97 -0.06
C SER A 13 3.30 -6.07 0.90
N PHE A 14 4.41 -5.53 0.41
CA PHE A 14 5.22 -4.52 1.07
C PHE A 14 5.05 -3.19 0.33
N ILE A 15 4.81 -2.13 1.07
CA ILE A 15 4.50 -0.81 0.54
C ILE A 15 5.55 0.17 1.06
N TRP A 16 6.39 0.66 0.15
CA TRP A 16 7.23 1.82 0.41
C TRP A 16 6.58 3.05 -0.20
N SER A 17 6.78 4.18 0.46
CA SER A 17 6.43 5.48 -0.07
C SER A 17 7.66 6.37 0.02
N GLU A 18 7.86 7.19 -0.99
CA GLU A 18 8.83 8.25 -0.96
C GLU A 18 8.10 9.57 -1.12
N THR A 19 8.24 10.47 -0.16
CA THR A 19 7.76 11.84 -0.30
C THR A 19 8.86 12.68 -0.94
N ASN A 20 8.60 13.16 -2.16
CA ASN A 20 9.55 13.95 -2.94
C ASN A 20 8.86 15.20 -3.49
N LEU A 21 9.17 16.34 -2.89
CA LEU A 21 8.53 17.61 -3.22
C LEU A 21 9.17 18.29 -4.45
N GLY A 22 10.20 17.70 -5.05
CA GLY A 22 10.93 18.27 -6.18
C GLY A 22 10.08 18.45 -7.45
N LEU A 23 9.01 17.65 -7.63
CA LEU A 23 8.05 17.82 -8.72
C LEU A 23 7.06 18.96 -8.45
N MET A 24 6.85 19.32 -7.18
CA MET A 24 5.90 20.36 -6.77
C MET A 24 6.54 21.73 -6.87
N GLY A 25 6.67 22.22 -8.10
CA GLY A 25 7.27 23.52 -8.28
C GLY A 25 7.31 24.11 -9.66
N ASP A 26 6.58 23.57 -10.63
CA ASP A 26 6.83 23.86 -12.05
C ASP A 26 8.30 23.52 -12.36
N PRO A 27 8.62 22.24 -12.63
CA PRO A 27 9.96 21.86 -13.04
C PRO A 27 10.27 22.53 -14.39
N LYS A 28 10.65 23.82 -14.34
CA LYS A 28 11.02 24.62 -15.51
C LYS A 28 12.36 24.11 -16.01
N GLY A 29 12.27 23.15 -16.92
CA GLY A 29 13.38 22.63 -17.69
C GLY A 29 12.89 21.53 -18.63
N PRO A 30 13.25 21.54 -19.92
CA PRO A 30 12.84 20.53 -20.90
C PRO A 30 13.37 19.10 -20.65
N ALA A 31 13.88 18.79 -19.45
CA ALA A 31 14.60 17.56 -19.12
C ALA A 31 13.99 16.70 -17.99
N VAL A 32 12.86 17.08 -17.38
CA VAL A 32 12.19 16.27 -16.33
C VAL A 32 11.13 15.37 -16.98
N PRO A 33 11.35 14.04 -17.12
CA PRO A 33 10.50 13.19 -17.97
C PRO A 33 9.04 13.14 -17.52
N LEU A 34 8.76 13.19 -16.22
CA LEU A 34 7.40 13.22 -15.66
C LEU A 34 7.05 14.59 -15.08
N GLY A 35 7.60 15.67 -15.63
CA GLY A 35 7.32 17.04 -15.16
C GLY A 35 5.84 17.43 -15.17
N PHE A 36 5.03 16.79 -16.01
CA PHE A 36 3.57 16.99 -16.05
C PHE A 36 2.87 16.67 -14.72
N LEU A 37 3.49 15.85 -13.84
CA LEU A 37 2.95 15.55 -12.51
C LEU A 37 2.87 16.81 -11.63
N GLY A 38 3.72 17.80 -11.88
CA GLY A 38 3.80 19.06 -11.13
C GLY A 38 2.82 20.14 -11.56
N SER A 39 1.92 19.88 -12.52
CA SER A 39 0.93 20.82 -13.04
C SER A 39 -0.44 20.15 -13.11
N ARG A 40 -1.48 20.84 -12.62
CA ARG A 40 -2.86 20.33 -12.64
C ARG A 40 -3.31 20.00 -14.07
N ASP A 41 -3.11 20.92 -15.00
CA ASP A 41 -3.67 20.82 -16.34
C ASP A 41 -2.92 19.75 -17.15
N SER A 42 -1.59 19.74 -17.07
CA SER A 42 -0.76 18.73 -17.73
C SER A 42 -0.97 17.33 -17.14
N TYR A 43 -1.14 17.23 -15.82
CA TYR A 43 -1.54 15.98 -15.18
C TYR A 43 -2.90 15.50 -15.71
N ALA A 44 -3.91 16.39 -15.75
CA ALA A 44 -5.27 16.01 -16.13
C ALA A 44 -5.33 15.56 -17.60
N GLU A 45 -4.61 16.26 -18.48
CA GLU A 45 -4.45 15.88 -19.88
C GLU A 45 -3.77 14.51 -20.01
N MET A 46 -2.63 14.30 -19.34
CA MET A 46 -1.90 13.03 -19.39
C MET A 46 -2.73 11.87 -18.84
N PHE A 47 -3.48 12.09 -17.76
CA PHE A 47 -4.37 11.09 -17.19
C PHE A 47 -5.47 10.70 -18.18
N GLY A 48 -6.05 11.69 -18.88
CA GLY A 48 -7.01 11.45 -19.96
C GLY A 48 -6.44 10.58 -21.08
N LYS A 49 -5.20 10.85 -21.52
CA LYS A 49 -4.49 10.04 -22.52
C LYS A 49 -4.31 8.59 -22.05
N VAL A 50 -3.85 8.39 -20.82
CA VAL A 50 -3.67 7.06 -20.22
C VAL A 50 -4.99 6.29 -20.13
N ILE A 51 -6.08 6.93 -19.72
CA ILE A 51 -7.41 6.31 -19.64
C ILE A 51 -7.91 5.88 -21.03
N ARG A 52 -7.72 6.73 -22.04
CA ARG A 52 -8.06 6.43 -23.45
C ARG A 52 -7.08 5.50 -24.15
N LYS A 53 -5.99 5.09 -23.46
CA LYS A 53 -4.89 4.27 -23.98
C LYS A 53 -4.21 4.88 -25.21
N GLU A 54 -4.13 6.20 -25.23
CA GLU A 54 -3.33 6.92 -26.21
C GLU A 54 -1.84 6.71 -25.92
N PRO A 55 -0.97 6.79 -26.94
CA PRO A 55 0.47 6.76 -26.74
C PRO A 55 0.92 7.87 -25.78
N VAL A 56 1.71 7.49 -24.78
CA VAL A 56 2.30 8.41 -23.79
C VAL A 56 3.82 8.17 -23.70
N PRO A 57 4.63 9.19 -23.36
CA PRO A 57 6.11 9.08 -23.41
C PRO A 57 6.71 8.01 -22.50
N VAL A 58 6.01 7.67 -21.41
CA VAL A 58 6.40 6.65 -20.44
C VAL A 58 5.24 5.67 -20.31
N GLN A 59 5.52 4.37 -20.19
CA GLN A 59 4.48 3.34 -20.02
C GLN A 59 3.78 3.48 -18.66
N LEU A 60 2.78 4.36 -18.64
CA LEU A 60 1.94 4.65 -17.49
C LEU A 60 0.53 4.10 -17.72
N ASN A 61 -0.06 3.63 -16.64
CA ASN A 61 -1.40 3.09 -16.59
C ASN A 61 -2.20 3.79 -15.49
N ALA A 62 -3.52 3.67 -15.55
CA ALA A 62 -4.35 3.96 -14.39
C ALA A 62 -4.04 2.95 -13.26
N PRO A 63 -4.26 3.31 -11.98
CA PRO A 63 -3.92 2.42 -10.87
C PRO A 63 -4.90 1.26 -10.68
N TRP A 64 -6.03 1.26 -11.39
CA TRP A 64 -6.97 0.15 -11.46
C TRP A 64 -6.76 -0.69 -12.72
N ASP A 65 -7.25 -1.93 -12.67
CA ASP A 65 -7.32 -2.81 -13.84
C ASP A 65 -8.68 -2.67 -14.56
N LYS A 66 -8.86 -3.44 -15.64
CA LYS A 66 -10.09 -3.45 -16.44
C LYS A 66 -11.31 -4.00 -15.68
N ALA A 67 -11.11 -4.76 -14.61
CA ALA A 67 -12.20 -5.45 -13.91
C ALA A 67 -12.98 -4.52 -12.97
N GLY A 68 -12.57 -3.26 -12.86
CA GLY A 68 -13.04 -2.36 -11.81
C GLY A 68 -12.36 -2.70 -10.48
N GLN A 69 -12.12 -1.69 -9.66
CA GLN A 69 -11.48 -1.86 -8.36
C GLN A 69 -12.29 -1.12 -7.30
N HIS A 70 -12.75 -1.87 -6.30
CA HIS A 70 -13.72 -1.38 -5.32
C HIS A 70 -13.15 -0.21 -4.51
N PHE A 71 -11.88 -0.28 -4.09
CA PHE A 71 -11.21 0.83 -3.44
C PHE A 71 -11.35 2.14 -4.23
N TRP A 72 -10.99 2.12 -5.52
CA TRP A 72 -10.99 3.31 -6.37
C TRP A 72 -12.39 3.87 -6.64
N GLN A 73 -13.40 3.01 -6.79
CA GLN A 73 -14.79 3.46 -6.98
C GLN A 73 -15.28 4.32 -5.80
N TYR A 74 -15.01 3.86 -4.57
CA TYR A 74 -15.40 4.56 -3.36
C TYR A 74 -14.46 5.72 -3.03
N TYR A 75 -13.14 5.54 -3.21
CA TYR A 75 -12.16 6.61 -2.99
C TYR A 75 -12.47 7.85 -3.85
N LEU A 76 -12.95 7.65 -5.07
CA LEU A 76 -13.30 8.72 -6.01
C LEU A 76 -14.73 9.23 -5.85
N GLU A 77 -15.50 8.68 -4.90
CA GLU A 77 -16.92 9.04 -4.66
C GLU A 77 -17.69 9.07 -5.99
N SER A 78 -17.48 8.06 -6.83
CA SER A 78 -17.94 8.07 -8.22
C SER A 78 -18.83 6.88 -8.53
N LYS A 79 -20.02 7.18 -9.05
CA LYS A 79 -20.88 6.17 -9.70
C LYS A 79 -20.45 5.91 -11.16
N GLN A 80 -19.55 6.73 -11.71
CA GLN A 80 -19.02 6.55 -13.07
C GLN A 80 -18.06 5.36 -13.13
N LYS A 81 -17.97 4.75 -14.32
CA LYS A 81 -16.99 3.70 -14.59
C LYS A 81 -15.58 4.26 -14.48
N LEU A 82 -14.67 3.53 -13.84
CA LEU A 82 -13.28 3.94 -13.69
C LEU A 82 -12.56 4.14 -15.04
N ALA A 83 -13.00 3.44 -16.09
CA ALA A 83 -12.47 3.57 -17.45
C ALA A 83 -12.86 4.89 -18.15
N GLU A 84 -13.73 5.70 -17.53
CA GLU A 84 -14.21 6.98 -18.05
C GLU A 84 -13.82 8.14 -17.11
N MET A 85 -12.93 7.87 -16.13
CA MET A 85 -12.57 8.84 -15.10
C MET A 85 -11.90 10.08 -15.70
N PRO A 86 -12.48 11.29 -15.53
CA PRO A 86 -11.85 12.52 -16.02
C PRO A 86 -10.55 12.83 -15.28
N GLY A 87 -9.53 13.29 -16.00
CA GLY A 87 -8.24 13.65 -15.42
C GLY A 87 -8.32 14.73 -14.34
N GLU A 88 -9.21 15.70 -14.48
CA GLU A 88 -9.44 16.72 -13.44
C GLU A 88 -9.95 16.12 -12.13
N LYS A 89 -10.81 15.11 -12.21
CA LYS A 89 -11.30 14.40 -11.02
C LYS A 89 -10.18 13.56 -10.42
N ALA A 90 -9.39 12.87 -11.25
CA ALA A 90 -8.21 12.16 -10.79
C ALA A 90 -7.22 13.08 -10.05
N TRP A 91 -7.00 14.31 -10.54
CA TRP A 91 -6.19 15.33 -9.86
C TRP A 91 -6.77 15.73 -8.50
N LYS A 92 -8.08 16.05 -8.42
CA LYS A 92 -8.75 16.44 -7.17
C LYS A 92 -8.68 15.37 -6.09
N PHE A 93 -8.57 14.11 -6.49
CA PHE A 93 -8.40 12.97 -5.60
C PHE A 93 -6.95 12.47 -5.55
N LEU A 94 -5.99 13.19 -6.12
CA LEU A 94 -4.55 12.87 -6.10
C LEU A 94 -4.25 11.41 -6.50
N VAL A 95 -4.94 10.92 -7.52
CA VAL A 95 -4.77 9.56 -8.04
C VAL A 95 -3.34 9.39 -8.59
N PRO A 96 -2.63 8.29 -8.31
CA PRO A 96 -1.33 8.07 -8.93
C PRO A 96 -1.47 7.55 -10.36
N PHE A 97 -0.45 7.79 -11.18
CA PHE A 97 -0.19 6.91 -12.31
C PHE A 97 0.48 5.63 -11.82
N ARG A 98 0.18 4.49 -12.45
CA ARG A 98 0.83 3.20 -12.19
C ARG A 98 1.87 2.93 -13.27
N GLY A 99 3.10 2.65 -12.88
CA GLY A 99 4.16 2.19 -13.78
C GLY A 99 4.52 0.74 -13.55
N ALA A 100 5.21 0.19 -14.56
CA ALA A 100 5.86 -1.11 -14.45
C ALA A 100 7.30 -0.94 -13.97
N ILE A 101 7.75 -1.90 -13.16
CA ILE A 101 9.16 -2.06 -12.83
C ILE A 101 9.66 -3.25 -13.63
N ALA A 102 10.65 -2.97 -14.45
CA ALA A 102 11.23 -3.85 -15.45
C ALA A 102 12.28 -4.76 -14.80
N ALA A 103 11.79 -5.69 -13.98
CA ALA A 103 12.60 -6.67 -13.26
C ALA A 103 11.82 -7.96 -13.05
N LYS A 104 12.50 -9.08 -13.24
CA LYS A 104 12.04 -10.41 -12.86
C LYS A 104 12.67 -10.76 -11.52
N VAL A 105 11.85 -11.19 -10.57
CA VAL A 105 12.28 -11.53 -9.21
C VAL A 105 11.85 -12.95 -8.88
N THR A 106 12.79 -13.73 -8.37
CA THR A 106 12.56 -15.08 -7.82
C THR A 106 13.22 -15.20 -6.46
N ALA A 107 12.70 -16.10 -5.63
CA ALA A 107 13.28 -16.40 -4.32
C ALA A 107 13.65 -17.88 -4.28
N PRO A 108 14.95 -18.22 -4.26
CA PRO A 108 15.40 -19.62 -4.16
C PRO A 108 14.84 -20.35 -2.95
N SER A 109 14.62 -19.64 -1.84
CA SER A 109 14.03 -20.19 -0.62
C SER A 109 12.59 -20.68 -0.82
N LEU A 110 11.92 -20.24 -1.89
CA LEU A 110 10.57 -20.65 -2.24
C LEU A 110 10.54 -21.76 -3.29
N ASN A 111 11.65 -22.43 -3.65
CA ASN A 111 11.66 -23.39 -4.76
C ASN A 111 10.72 -24.58 -4.57
N GLU A 112 10.51 -25.03 -3.32
CA GLU A 112 9.54 -26.07 -2.98
C GLU A 112 8.09 -25.56 -3.05
N GLN A 113 7.91 -24.24 -3.05
CA GLN A 113 6.64 -23.57 -3.19
C GLN A 113 6.51 -22.92 -4.58
N SER A 114 5.31 -22.53 -4.97
CA SER A 114 5.14 -21.69 -6.16
C SER A 114 5.09 -20.21 -5.73
N GLY A 115 6.27 -19.60 -5.61
CA GLY A 115 6.45 -18.19 -5.30
C GLY A 115 6.35 -17.30 -6.56
N LYS A 116 5.48 -16.27 -6.53
CA LYS A 116 5.36 -15.29 -7.61
C LYS A 116 5.47 -13.86 -7.08
N PHE A 117 6.43 -13.11 -7.61
CA PHE A 117 6.62 -11.69 -7.33
C PHE A 117 5.90 -10.79 -8.34
N GLN A 118 5.44 -9.64 -7.87
CA GLN A 118 4.90 -8.55 -8.68
C GLN A 118 5.41 -7.22 -8.12
N LEU A 119 5.96 -6.39 -8.99
CA LEU A 119 6.55 -5.10 -8.64
C LEU A 119 5.77 -4.00 -9.35
N GLU A 120 5.36 -2.98 -8.59
CA GLU A 120 4.51 -1.92 -9.10
C GLU A 120 4.95 -0.58 -8.55
N SER A 121 5.07 0.41 -9.43
CA SER A 121 5.36 1.79 -9.05
C SER A 121 4.12 2.67 -9.20
N PHE A 122 4.05 3.70 -8.37
CA PHE A 122 2.98 4.67 -8.34
C PHE A 122 3.57 6.08 -8.32
N PHE A 123 3.14 6.95 -9.23
CA PHE A 123 3.67 8.30 -9.39
C PHE A 123 2.63 9.33 -8.97
N TYR A 124 2.98 10.14 -7.97
CA TYR A 124 2.16 11.23 -7.45
C TYR A 124 2.84 12.57 -7.74
N PRO A 125 2.09 13.69 -7.68
CA PRO A 125 2.68 15.03 -7.74
C PRO A 125 3.73 15.30 -6.65
N TYR A 126 3.61 14.61 -5.50
CA TYR A 126 4.39 14.84 -4.28
C TYR A 126 5.32 13.67 -3.92
N GLY A 127 5.52 12.71 -4.83
CA GLY A 127 6.41 11.58 -4.60
C GLY A 127 5.99 10.29 -5.28
N PHE A 128 6.43 9.17 -4.70
CA PHE A 128 6.33 7.85 -5.31
C PHE A 128 5.81 6.81 -4.32
N GLY A 129 5.18 5.76 -4.85
CA GLY A 129 4.87 4.54 -4.13
C GLY A 129 5.51 3.35 -4.83
N LEU A 130 5.99 2.39 -4.04
CA LEU A 130 6.46 1.09 -4.52
C LEU A 130 5.70 0.00 -3.78
N VAL A 131 5.12 -0.93 -4.53
CA VAL A 131 4.51 -2.13 -3.97
C VAL A 131 5.21 -3.35 -4.52
N ILE A 132 5.79 -4.16 -3.62
CA ILE A 132 6.32 -5.48 -3.93
C ILE A 132 5.39 -6.51 -3.33
N THR A 133 4.78 -7.36 -4.17
CA THR A 133 3.85 -8.40 -3.74
C THR A 133 4.43 -9.77 -4.03
N VAL A 134 4.45 -10.64 -3.02
CA VAL A 134 4.72 -12.07 -3.17
C VAL A 134 3.44 -12.86 -2.95
N THR A 135 3.11 -13.76 -3.87
CA THR A 135 2.09 -14.79 -3.66
C THR A 135 2.80 -16.13 -3.54
N VAL A 136 2.55 -16.83 -2.45
CA VAL A 136 3.12 -18.16 -2.18
C VAL A 136 1.99 -19.18 -2.24
N LYS A 137 2.24 -20.30 -2.92
CA LYS A 137 1.37 -21.48 -2.91
C LYS A 137 2.17 -22.68 -2.45
N GLY A 138 1.61 -23.45 -1.53
CA GLY A 138 2.19 -24.65 -0.94
C GLY A 138 1.33 -25.07 0.24
N GLY A 139 1.23 -26.35 0.55
CA GLY A 139 0.50 -26.84 1.71
C GLY A 139 1.34 -26.65 2.97
N LEU A 140 1.26 -25.46 3.59
CA LEU A 140 2.11 -25.07 4.72
C LEU A 140 1.31 -25.09 6.02
N ASN A 141 1.89 -25.58 7.11
CA ASN A 141 1.35 -25.27 8.43
C ASN A 141 1.67 -23.80 8.79
N VAL A 142 1.15 -23.33 9.93
CA VAL A 142 1.31 -21.93 10.38
C VAL A 142 2.77 -21.54 10.60
N ALA A 143 3.56 -22.43 11.21
CA ALA A 143 4.96 -22.17 11.52
C ALA A 143 5.83 -22.10 10.24
N ASP A 144 5.60 -23.01 9.29
CA ASP A 144 6.28 -23.03 8.00
C ASP A 144 5.89 -21.81 7.15
N ALA A 145 4.62 -21.40 7.19
CA ALA A 145 4.18 -20.16 6.56
C ALA A 145 4.91 -18.94 7.15
N ALA A 146 5.03 -18.83 8.47
CA ALA A 146 5.77 -17.75 9.11
C ALA A 146 7.24 -17.74 8.69
N LYS A 147 7.90 -18.91 8.70
CA LYS A 147 9.30 -19.08 8.29
C LYS A 147 9.52 -18.63 6.85
N VAL A 148 8.69 -19.09 5.93
CA VAL A 148 8.75 -18.73 4.51
C VAL A 148 8.61 -17.22 4.29
N LEU A 149 7.74 -16.55 5.04
CA LEU A 149 7.56 -15.09 4.94
C LEU A 149 8.77 -14.33 5.51
N PHE A 150 9.40 -14.85 6.57
CA PHE A 150 10.63 -14.30 7.14
C PHE A 150 11.82 -14.46 6.20
N GLU A 151 11.94 -15.59 5.51
CA GLU A 151 12.94 -15.80 4.48
C GLU A 151 12.82 -14.75 3.37
N VAL A 152 11.61 -14.47 2.90
CA VAL A 152 11.38 -13.43 1.88
C VAL A 152 11.67 -12.02 2.41
N ARG A 153 11.29 -11.71 3.66
CA ARG A 153 11.42 -10.35 4.21
C ARG A 153 12.83 -10.02 4.69
N LYS A 154 13.53 -10.95 5.34
CA LYS A 154 14.77 -10.68 6.09
C LYS A 154 15.91 -11.62 5.73
N ASP A 155 15.67 -12.92 5.66
CA ASP A 155 16.76 -13.88 5.84
C ASP A 155 17.41 -14.32 4.52
N SER A 156 16.67 -14.29 3.42
CA SER A 156 17.13 -14.77 2.10
C SER A 156 17.31 -13.62 1.11
N LYS A 157 18.30 -13.80 0.22
CA LYS A 157 18.44 -12.97 -0.97
C LYS A 157 17.49 -13.44 -2.06
N LEU A 158 16.98 -12.47 -2.81
CA LEU A 158 16.16 -12.64 -3.99
C LEU A 158 17.06 -12.60 -5.22
N ASP A 159 16.83 -13.50 -6.17
CA ASP A 159 17.46 -13.42 -7.48
C ASP A 159 16.68 -12.41 -8.33
N VAL A 160 17.38 -11.40 -8.84
CA VAL A 160 16.80 -10.30 -9.61
C VAL A 160 17.48 -10.23 -10.97
N GLU A 161 16.67 -10.27 -12.02
CA GLU A 161 17.09 -10.06 -13.41
C GLU A 161 16.40 -8.80 -13.93
N TRP A 162 17.18 -7.75 -14.18
CA TRP A 162 16.69 -6.48 -14.73
C TRP A 162 16.58 -6.58 -16.25
N ASP A 163 15.74 -5.73 -16.86
CA ASP A 163 15.58 -5.66 -18.32
C ASP A 163 16.88 -5.35 -19.09
N SER A 164 17.89 -4.79 -18.41
CA SER A 164 19.24 -4.60 -18.96
C SER A 164 20.02 -5.92 -19.14
N GLY A 165 19.48 -7.05 -18.67
CA GLY A 165 20.16 -8.33 -18.58
C GLY A 165 21.04 -8.49 -17.33
N THR A 166 21.16 -7.43 -16.51
CA THR A 166 21.93 -7.48 -15.25
C THR A 166 21.26 -8.44 -14.28
N LYS A 167 22.04 -9.36 -13.70
CA LYS A 167 21.60 -10.31 -12.67
C LYS A 167 22.31 -10.03 -11.35
N GLU A 168 21.56 -9.98 -10.27
CA GLU A 168 22.11 -9.80 -8.93
C GLU A 168 21.26 -10.47 -7.86
N GLN A 169 21.84 -10.61 -6.66
CA GLN A 169 21.16 -11.15 -5.49
C GLN A 169 21.00 -10.06 -4.44
N LEU A 170 19.74 -9.75 -4.10
CA LEU A 170 19.40 -8.61 -3.24
C LEU A 170 18.50 -9.05 -2.09
N TYR A 171 18.73 -8.49 -0.90
CA TYR A 171 17.70 -8.50 0.13
C TYR A 171 16.52 -7.62 -0.29
N LEU A 172 15.32 -7.89 0.26
CA LEU A 172 14.10 -7.16 -0.12
C LEU A 172 14.24 -5.64 -0.02
N ASN A 173 14.89 -5.12 1.03
CA ASN A 173 15.10 -3.68 1.19
C ASN A 173 16.03 -3.11 0.11
N GLN A 174 17.09 -3.83 -0.28
CA GLN A 174 18.00 -3.42 -1.34
C GLN A 174 17.32 -3.44 -2.72
N LEU A 175 16.44 -4.43 -2.94
CA LEU A 175 15.57 -4.45 -4.12
C LEU A 175 14.65 -3.22 -4.12
N ALA A 176 14.01 -2.91 -2.99
CA ALA A 176 13.13 -1.75 -2.89
C ALA A 176 13.86 -0.42 -3.14
N GLU A 177 15.06 -0.25 -2.59
CA GLU A 177 15.93 0.90 -2.84
C GLU A 177 16.25 1.08 -4.32
N LYS A 178 16.68 0.01 -5.01
CA LYS A 178 16.95 0.05 -6.46
C LYS A 178 15.71 0.31 -7.29
N CYS A 179 14.57 -0.27 -6.92
CA CYS A 179 13.30 0.02 -7.56
C CYS A 179 12.89 1.48 -7.39
N LEU A 180 13.01 2.05 -6.19
CA LEU A 180 12.70 3.46 -5.95
C LEU A 180 13.66 4.39 -6.69
N ASP A 181 14.95 4.04 -6.79
CA ASP A 181 15.91 4.78 -7.62
C ASP A 181 15.52 4.74 -9.12
N GLN A 182 15.12 3.58 -9.64
CA GLN A 182 14.61 3.47 -11.00
C GLN A 182 13.37 4.34 -11.22
N VAL A 183 12.41 4.33 -10.28
CA VAL A 183 11.20 5.15 -10.31
C VAL A 183 11.55 6.65 -10.29
N ARG A 184 12.50 7.06 -9.44
CA ARG A 184 13.02 8.43 -9.39
C ARG A 184 13.63 8.84 -10.72
N ARG A 185 14.48 8.00 -11.31
CA ARG A 185 15.10 8.28 -12.62
C ARG A 185 14.08 8.37 -13.74
N GLN A 186 13.04 7.54 -13.70
CA GLN A 186 11.91 7.67 -14.62
C GLN A 186 11.19 9.01 -14.45
N ALA A 187 11.06 9.52 -13.22
CA ALA A 187 10.35 10.76 -12.95
C ALA A 187 11.17 12.03 -13.24
N PHE A 188 12.44 12.03 -12.84
CA PHE A 188 13.31 13.21 -12.83
C PHE A 188 14.46 13.17 -13.84
N GLY A 189 14.72 12.04 -14.49
CA GLY A 189 15.97 11.81 -15.20
C GLY A 189 17.13 11.63 -14.22
N THR A 190 18.33 12.06 -14.61
CA THR A 190 19.57 11.87 -13.82
C THR A 190 19.77 12.88 -12.69
N THR A 191 18.90 13.89 -12.57
CA THR A 191 19.09 15.04 -11.68
C THR A 191 18.19 15.03 -10.44
N GLY A 192 17.31 14.02 -10.30
CA GLY A 192 16.39 13.92 -9.17
C GLY A 192 17.09 13.55 -7.86
N GLY A 193 16.91 14.37 -6.82
CA GLY A 193 17.35 14.05 -5.47
C GLY A 193 16.49 12.98 -4.78
N THR A 194 17.04 12.37 -3.73
CA THR A 194 16.32 11.43 -2.85
C THR A 194 15.34 12.16 -1.95
N GLY A 195 14.08 11.73 -1.95
CA GLY A 195 13.04 12.21 -1.03
C GLY A 195 13.05 11.46 0.30
N ALA A 196 12.08 11.76 1.15
CA ALA A 196 11.94 11.11 2.45
C ALA A 196 11.29 9.72 2.31
N ILE A 197 12.01 8.66 2.68
CA ILE A 197 11.56 7.27 2.64
C ILE A 197 11.47 6.74 4.09
N PRO A 198 10.36 6.10 4.53
CA PRO A 198 10.32 5.42 5.81
C PRO A 198 11.34 4.27 5.86
N VAL A 199 11.88 4.02 7.05
CA VAL A 199 12.83 2.92 7.29
C VAL A 199 12.18 1.55 7.00
N GLU A 200 10.92 1.39 7.42
CA GLU A 200 10.18 0.13 7.30
C GLU A 200 8.97 0.27 6.36
N PRO A 201 8.76 -0.71 5.44
CA PRO A 201 7.56 -0.72 4.62
C PRO A 201 6.30 -0.93 5.46
N PHE A 202 5.16 -0.52 4.94
CA PHE A 202 3.88 -0.99 5.44
C PHE A 202 3.54 -2.35 4.82
N THR A 203 3.08 -3.32 5.61
CA THR A 203 2.76 -4.67 5.11
C THR A 203 1.28 -4.97 5.08
N VAL A 204 0.86 -5.74 4.08
CA VAL A 204 -0.48 -6.32 4.02
C VAL A 204 -0.33 -7.82 3.76
N PHE A 205 -0.76 -8.63 4.71
CA PHE A 205 -0.78 -10.09 4.63
C PHE A 205 -2.20 -10.62 4.52
N THR A 206 -2.41 -11.67 3.73
CA THR A 206 -3.71 -12.35 3.63
C THR A 206 -3.52 -13.81 3.27
N VAL A 207 -4.16 -14.71 4.03
CA VAL A 207 -4.37 -16.09 3.60
C VAL A 207 -5.48 -16.12 2.56
N LEU A 208 -5.20 -16.63 1.36
CA LEU A 208 -6.12 -16.65 0.23
C LEU A 208 -6.84 -17.98 0.08
N LYS A 209 -6.16 -19.08 0.42
CA LYS A 209 -6.72 -20.44 0.45
C LYS A 209 -6.11 -21.22 1.62
N GLY A 210 -6.92 -22.02 2.28
CA GLY A 210 -6.47 -22.89 3.37
C GLY A 210 -7.51 -23.96 3.69
N ALA A 211 -7.16 -24.87 4.59
CA ALA A 211 -8.03 -25.93 5.09
C ALA A 211 -7.67 -26.21 6.55
N GLY A 212 -8.59 -26.83 7.30
CA GLY A 212 -8.33 -27.23 8.68
C GLY A 212 -9.56 -27.29 9.57
N THR A 213 -9.34 -27.65 10.83
CA THR A 213 -10.38 -27.77 11.87
C THR A 213 -10.35 -26.58 12.83
N GLY A 214 -11.50 -26.20 13.42
CA GLY A 214 -11.58 -25.12 14.42
C GLY A 214 -11.43 -23.71 13.83
N LEU A 215 -11.73 -23.56 12.54
CA LEU A 215 -11.55 -22.32 11.78
C LEU A 215 -12.64 -21.25 12.06
N ASP A 216 -13.77 -21.66 12.61
CA ASP A 216 -14.85 -20.74 13.00
C ASP A 216 -14.72 -20.24 14.45
N GLU A 217 -13.76 -20.77 15.21
CA GLU A 217 -13.50 -20.36 16.58
C GLU A 217 -12.79 -19.01 16.62
N PRO A 218 -13.08 -18.16 17.64
CA PRO A 218 -12.37 -16.90 17.83
C PRO A 218 -10.85 -17.08 17.93
N LEU A 219 -10.11 -16.06 17.50
CA LEU A 219 -8.66 -16.01 17.73
C LEU A 219 -8.36 -16.09 19.23
N VAL A 220 -7.46 -17.00 19.60
CA VAL A 220 -7.04 -17.20 21.00
C VAL A 220 -5.70 -16.52 21.25
N GLN A 221 -5.60 -15.82 22.36
CA GLN A 221 -4.38 -15.15 22.81
C GLN A 221 -3.26 -16.17 23.01
N GLY A 222 -2.15 -16.01 22.27
CA GLY A 222 -0.94 -16.79 22.48
C GLY A 222 -0.81 -18.01 21.56
N GLU A 223 -1.86 -18.33 20.80
CA GLU A 223 -1.83 -19.44 19.84
C GLU A 223 -1.03 -19.09 18.58
N GLU A 224 -0.72 -20.13 17.79
CA GLU A 224 0.12 -20.05 16.59
C GLU A 224 -0.41 -19.04 15.57
N VAL A 225 -1.72 -18.96 15.36
CA VAL A 225 -2.31 -17.99 14.44
C VAL A 225 -2.05 -16.57 14.93
N HIS A 226 -2.23 -16.30 16.23
CA HIS A 226 -1.90 -14.99 16.79
C HIS A 226 -0.40 -14.67 16.61
N ALA A 227 0.48 -15.63 16.88
CA ALA A 227 1.91 -15.47 16.66
C ALA A 227 2.26 -15.16 15.19
N LEU A 228 1.64 -15.86 14.23
CA LEU A 228 1.80 -15.57 12.80
C LEU A 228 1.34 -14.15 12.45
N LEU A 229 0.14 -13.74 12.89
CA LEU A 229 -0.42 -12.42 12.58
C LEU A 229 0.46 -11.31 13.15
N GLU A 230 0.97 -11.47 14.37
CA GLU A 230 1.95 -10.55 14.96
C GLU A 230 3.25 -10.53 14.16
N ALA A 231 3.78 -11.71 13.82
CA ALA A 231 5.05 -11.83 13.12
C ALA A 231 5.07 -11.10 11.76
N VAL A 232 3.98 -11.18 10.98
CA VAL A 232 3.89 -10.59 9.64
C VAL A 232 3.45 -9.11 9.63
N THR A 233 3.05 -8.58 10.80
CA THR A 233 2.66 -7.17 10.95
C THR A 233 3.67 -6.34 11.73
N ASN A 234 4.46 -6.96 12.61
CA ASN A 234 5.47 -6.29 13.43
C ASN A 234 6.92 -6.68 13.07
N TRP A 235 7.12 -7.79 12.35
CA TRP A 235 8.44 -8.27 11.92
C TRP A 235 9.50 -8.24 13.04
N PRO A 236 9.31 -8.99 14.16
CA PRO A 236 10.35 -9.13 15.19
C PRO A 236 11.63 -9.75 14.62
N ALA A 237 12.73 -9.72 15.38
CA ALA A 237 13.96 -10.40 14.98
C ALA A 237 13.80 -11.93 14.89
N ILE A 238 13.00 -12.50 15.79
CA ILE A 238 12.67 -13.93 15.84
C ILE A 238 11.16 -14.05 15.99
N TRP A 239 10.49 -14.67 15.00
CA TRP A 239 9.03 -14.67 14.90
C TRP A 239 8.30 -15.40 16.03
N ASN A 240 8.89 -16.46 16.58
CA ASN A 240 8.29 -17.27 17.65
C ASN A 240 8.68 -16.85 19.07
N LYS A 241 9.41 -15.72 19.23
CA LYS A 241 9.85 -15.19 20.53
C LYS A 241 9.34 -13.78 20.81
N SER A 242 8.41 -13.26 20.01
CA SER A 242 7.82 -11.95 20.24
C SER A 242 6.86 -11.95 21.42
N ASN A 243 6.91 -10.90 22.23
CA ASN A 243 5.86 -10.61 23.20
C ASN A 243 4.56 -10.30 22.45
N LEU A 244 3.58 -11.19 22.56
CA LEU A 244 2.31 -11.05 21.88
C LEU A 244 1.42 -10.05 22.65
N PRO A 245 0.87 -9.01 21.97
CA PRO A 245 -0.01 -8.03 22.62
C PRO A 245 -1.33 -8.69 23.01
N SER A 246 -2.15 -8.06 23.85
CA SER A 246 -3.52 -8.54 24.04
C SER A 246 -4.34 -8.39 22.75
N LEU A 247 -5.18 -9.39 22.44
CA LEU A 247 -6.18 -9.34 21.38
C LEU A 247 -7.35 -8.42 21.77
N ASP A 248 -7.10 -7.11 21.78
CA ASP A 248 -8.08 -6.06 22.07
C ASP A 248 -8.37 -5.18 20.84
N ALA A 249 -9.20 -4.16 21.02
CA ALA A 249 -9.60 -3.24 19.94
C ALA A 249 -8.42 -2.44 19.34
N LYS A 250 -7.26 -2.35 20.00
CA LYS A 250 -6.08 -1.65 19.45
C LYS A 250 -5.38 -2.47 18.38
N VAL A 251 -5.58 -3.79 18.40
CA VAL A 251 -4.87 -4.75 17.55
C VAL A 251 -5.84 -5.47 16.59
N ILE A 252 -7.08 -5.73 17.03
CA ILE A 252 -8.13 -6.33 16.20
C ILE A 252 -9.11 -5.26 15.75
N LEU A 253 -9.19 -5.06 14.44
CA LEU A 253 -10.09 -4.08 13.85
C LEU A 253 -11.54 -4.57 13.93
N PRO A 254 -12.49 -3.69 14.30
CA PRO A 254 -13.90 -4.02 14.24
C PRO A 254 -14.33 -4.44 12.84
N LEU A 255 -14.99 -5.60 12.75
CA LEU A 255 -15.58 -6.11 11.52
C LEU A 255 -17.10 -5.87 11.50
N ALA A 256 -17.72 -6.05 10.34
CA ALA A 256 -19.17 -6.07 10.24
C ALA A 256 -19.74 -7.22 11.10
N SER A 257 -20.94 -7.03 11.66
CA SER A 257 -21.61 -8.01 12.53
C SER A 257 -21.89 -9.37 11.86
N SER A 258 -21.79 -9.43 10.53
CA SER A 258 -21.94 -10.65 9.73
C SER A 258 -20.64 -11.44 9.54
N ALA A 259 -19.52 -10.99 10.11
CA ALA A 259 -18.25 -11.72 10.03
C ALA A 259 -18.32 -13.01 10.86
N SER A 260 -17.67 -14.09 10.39
CA SER A 260 -17.61 -15.35 11.13
C SER A 260 -16.80 -15.20 12.42
N GLY A 261 -17.03 -16.06 13.42
CA GLY A 261 -16.40 -15.97 14.75
C GLY A 261 -14.87 -15.96 14.71
N GLY A 262 -14.26 -16.70 13.78
CA GLY A 262 -12.81 -16.73 13.58
C GLY A 262 -12.26 -15.63 12.65
N ALA A 263 -13.08 -14.72 12.12
CA ALA A 263 -12.63 -13.68 11.21
C ALA A 263 -11.95 -12.53 11.97
N ALA A 264 -10.79 -12.09 11.49
CA ALA A 264 -10.05 -10.98 12.06
C ALA A 264 -9.27 -10.18 11.01
N VAL A 265 -9.13 -8.88 11.27
CA VAL A 265 -8.09 -8.04 10.67
C VAL A 265 -7.19 -7.55 11.79
N TYR A 266 -5.98 -8.08 11.83
CA TYR A 266 -4.95 -7.73 12.80
C TYR A 266 -4.17 -6.50 12.31
N ALA A 267 -3.86 -5.57 13.21
CA ALA A 267 -3.26 -4.29 12.87
C ALA A 267 -2.16 -3.87 13.83
N ARG A 268 -1.01 -3.53 13.25
CA ARG A 268 0.12 -2.83 13.87
C ARG A 268 0.44 -1.55 13.11
N ASP A 269 1.26 -0.70 13.69
CA ASP A 269 1.76 0.53 13.05
C ASP A 269 2.18 0.31 11.59
N ARG A 270 2.98 -0.72 11.30
CA ARG A 270 3.53 -0.99 9.97
C ARG A 270 2.91 -2.19 9.27
N GLY A 271 1.75 -2.69 9.71
CA GLY A 271 1.21 -3.90 9.10
C GLY A 271 -0.28 -4.18 9.32
N ARG A 272 -0.86 -4.88 8.35
CA ARG A 272 -2.21 -5.48 8.43
C ARG A 272 -2.14 -6.94 8.05
N ALA A 273 -2.81 -7.80 8.82
CA ALA A 273 -2.98 -9.20 8.47
C ALA A 273 -4.46 -9.58 8.46
N VAL A 274 -4.90 -10.18 7.36
CA VAL A 274 -6.29 -10.56 7.12
C VAL A 274 -6.42 -12.06 7.30
N TRP A 275 -7.25 -12.45 8.26
CA TRP A 275 -7.53 -13.83 8.63
C TRP A 275 -9.02 -14.09 8.57
N PHE A 276 -9.54 -14.54 7.41
CA PHE A 276 -10.97 -14.80 7.19
C PHE A 276 -11.20 -16.26 6.78
N PRO A 277 -11.27 -17.19 7.74
CA PRO A 277 -11.30 -18.63 7.44
C PRO A 277 -12.46 -19.07 6.56
N ALA A 278 -13.68 -18.61 6.85
CA ALA A 278 -14.86 -18.92 6.05
C ALA A 278 -14.73 -18.55 4.57
N LEU A 279 -13.86 -17.58 4.23
CA LEU A 279 -13.63 -17.15 2.85
C LEU A 279 -12.44 -17.84 2.18
N PHE A 280 -11.42 -18.28 2.94
CA PHE A 280 -10.28 -18.99 2.36
C PHE A 280 -10.50 -20.52 2.28
N THR A 281 -11.47 -21.06 3.02
CA THR A 281 -11.90 -22.47 2.90
C THR A 281 -13.00 -22.68 1.87
N ASP A 282 -13.61 -21.60 1.37
CA ASP A 282 -14.65 -21.67 0.36
C ASP A 282 -14.10 -22.13 -1.00
N VAL A 283 -14.33 -23.41 -1.31
CA VAL A 283 -13.94 -24.05 -2.56
C VAL A 283 -14.89 -23.73 -3.73
N SER A 284 -16.04 -23.10 -3.47
CA SER A 284 -17.07 -22.86 -4.49
C SER A 284 -16.75 -21.67 -5.41
N THR A 285 -15.86 -20.76 -5.00
CA THR A 285 -15.57 -19.55 -5.75
C THR A 285 -14.31 -19.68 -6.63
N VAL A 286 -14.49 -19.52 -7.94
CA VAL A 286 -13.38 -19.54 -8.92
C VAL A 286 -12.40 -18.37 -8.68
N ARG A 287 -12.91 -17.22 -8.24
CA ARG A 287 -12.11 -16.03 -7.89
C ARG A 287 -12.20 -15.77 -6.39
N SER A 288 -11.07 -15.92 -5.70
CA SER A 288 -10.97 -15.65 -4.26
C SER A 288 -11.34 -14.20 -3.95
N SER A 289 -12.45 -14.01 -3.23
CA SER A 289 -12.90 -12.71 -2.70
C SER A 289 -11.80 -12.04 -1.86
N LEU A 290 -10.97 -12.84 -1.19
CA LEU A 290 -9.82 -12.38 -0.41
C LEU A 290 -8.69 -11.81 -1.27
N SER A 291 -8.52 -12.28 -2.51
CA SER A 291 -7.58 -11.64 -3.43
C SER A 291 -8.01 -10.22 -3.78
N CYS A 292 -9.31 -9.98 -3.94
CA CYS A 292 -9.87 -8.64 -4.15
C CYS A 292 -9.76 -7.80 -2.87
N TYR A 293 -10.10 -8.36 -1.72
CA TYR A 293 -9.98 -7.69 -0.41
C TYR A 293 -8.54 -7.23 -0.16
N HIS A 294 -7.56 -8.13 -0.31
CA HIS A 294 -6.14 -7.83 -0.18
C HIS A 294 -5.73 -6.67 -1.07
N ARG A 295 -6.13 -6.70 -2.35
CA ARG A 295 -5.76 -5.64 -3.29
C ARG A 295 -6.38 -4.28 -2.92
N ASN A 296 -7.63 -4.26 -2.48
CA ASN A 296 -8.26 -3.04 -1.99
C ASN A 296 -7.56 -2.49 -0.74
N LEU A 297 -7.18 -3.37 0.19
CA LEU A 297 -6.46 -2.99 1.40
C LEU A 297 -5.05 -2.47 1.10
N VAL A 298 -4.34 -3.05 0.12
CA VAL A 298 -3.06 -2.52 -0.37
C VAL A 298 -3.23 -1.10 -0.90
N PHE A 299 -4.23 -0.83 -1.73
CA PHE A 299 -4.45 0.53 -2.23
C PHE A 299 -4.88 1.52 -1.15
N ALA A 300 -5.74 1.09 -0.22
CA ALA A 300 -6.12 1.91 0.92
C ALA A 300 -4.91 2.27 1.77
N SER A 301 -4.03 1.30 2.05
CA SER A 301 -2.83 1.52 2.85
C SER A 301 -1.79 2.36 2.11
N LEU A 302 -1.64 2.14 0.80
CA LEU A 302 -0.77 2.94 -0.06
C LEU A 302 -1.21 4.41 -0.09
N GLN A 303 -2.49 4.70 -0.37
CA GLN A 303 -3.01 6.07 -0.36
C GLN A 303 -2.86 6.73 1.01
N THR A 304 -3.20 5.99 2.07
CA THR A 304 -3.08 6.50 3.45
C THR A 304 -1.64 6.86 3.76
N GLU A 305 -0.69 5.99 3.42
CA GLU A 305 0.73 6.20 3.65
C GLU A 305 1.26 7.41 2.87
N THR A 306 1.04 7.45 1.56
CA THR A 306 1.60 8.50 0.69
C THR A 306 1.03 9.88 1.03
N LEU A 307 -0.29 9.97 1.31
CA LEU A 307 -0.92 11.23 1.68
C LEU A 307 -0.49 11.70 3.08
N SER A 308 -0.47 10.81 4.07
CA SER A 308 -0.12 11.19 5.45
C SER A 308 1.31 11.67 5.54
N ARG A 309 2.25 10.97 4.89
CA ARG A 309 3.66 11.40 4.84
C ARG A 309 3.86 12.69 4.07
N PHE A 310 3.12 12.89 2.98
CA PHE A 310 3.15 14.17 2.29
C PHE A 310 2.71 15.33 3.20
N LEU A 311 1.64 15.14 3.97
CA LEU A 311 1.19 16.13 4.95
C LEU A 311 2.20 16.34 6.07
N MET A 312 2.85 15.27 6.55
CA MET A 312 3.93 15.32 7.53
C MET A 312 5.12 16.16 7.04
N GLU A 313 5.65 15.87 5.85
CA GLU A 313 6.76 16.65 5.27
C GLU A 313 6.34 18.10 4.98
N THR A 314 5.09 18.33 4.58
CA THR A 314 4.57 19.69 4.44
C THR A 314 4.51 20.41 5.79
N ALA A 315 4.08 19.73 6.86
CA ALA A 315 4.03 20.29 8.20
C ALA A 315 5.44 20.66 8.71
N HIS A 316 6.44 19.84 8.41
CA HIS A 316 7.83 20.17 8.69
C HIS A 316 8.32 21.36 7.85
N GLN A 317 8.02 21.39 6.55
CA GLN A 317 8.47 22.49 5.70
C GLN A 317 7.89 23.84 6.13
N ILE A 318 6.67 23.87 6.66
CA ILE A 318 6.06 25.14 7.08
C ILE A 318 6.67 25.74 8.35
N THR A 319 7.50 25.01 9.07
CA THR A 319 8.29 25.58 10.18
C THR A 319 9.43 26.44 9.66
N ALA A 320 9.94 26.16 8.46
CA ALA A 320 11.00 26.91 7.81
C ALA A 320 10.46 27.96 6.82
N VAL A 321 9.35 27.67 6.15
CA VAL A 321 8.73 28.56 5.14
C VAL A 321 7.26 28.78 5.48
N PRO A 322 6.81 30.01 5.79
CA PRO A 322 5.42 30.24 6.15
C PRO A 322 4.42 29.67 5.12
N TRP A 323 3.28 29.14 5.58
CA TRP A 323 2.27 28.53 4.71
C TRP A 323 1.91 29.38 3.48
N PRO A 324 1.66 30.70 3.57
CA PRO A 324 1.37 31.54 2.39
C PRO A 324 2.53 31.70 1.41
N SER A 325 3.75 31.33 1.81
CA SER A 325 4.97 31.43 1.01
C SER A 325 5.34 30.12 0.31
N LEU A 326 4.71 28.99 0.66
CA LEU A 326 4.82 27.75 -0.12
C LEU A 326 4.32 27.98 -1.55
N ARG A 327 4.83 27.23 -2.54
CA ARG A 327 4.35 27.34 -3.92
C ARG A 327 2.85 26.99 -4.01
N VAL A 328 2.14 27.63 -4.93
CA VAL A 328 0.68 27.46 -5.11
C VAL A 328 0.33 25.98 -5.27
N MET A 329 1.02 25.27 -6.18
CA MET A 329 0.81 23.84 -6.43
C MET A 329 1.00 22.98 -5.16
N HIS A 330 2.01 23.27 -4.36
CA HIS A 330 2.24 22.56 -3.10
C HIS A 330 1.05 22.77 -2.16
N ARG A 331 0.64 24.02 -1.92
CA ARG A 331 -0.49 24.31 -1.02
C ARG A 331 -1.79 23.67 -1.49
N ASP A 332 -2.06 23.70 -2.79
CA ASP A 332 -3.26 23.11 -3.37
C ASP A 332 -3.26 21.59 -3.21
N CYS A 333 -2.16 20.91 -3.52
CA CYS A 333 -2.00 19.48 -3.26
C CYS A 333 -2.14 19.15 -1.77
N ALA A 334 -1.50 19.91 -0.88
CA ALA A 334 -1.58 19.70 0.56
C ALA A 334 -3.01 19.88 1.08
N LYS A 335 -3.75 20.88 0.59
CA LYS A 335 -5.16 21.09 0.90
C LYS A 335 -6.03 19.92 0.42
N LEU A 336 -5.83 19.44 -0.80
CA LEU A 336 -6.54 18.27 -1.33
C LEU A 336 -6.24 17.02 -0.50
N ALA A 337 -4.96 16.76 -0.21
CA ALA A 337 -4.51 15.63 0.60
C ALA A 337 -5.11 15.66 2.00
N ALA A 338 -5.07 16.81 2.69
CA ALA A 338 -5.67 16.98 4.00
C ALA A 338 -7.18 16.68 4.01
N GLY A 339 -7.88 17.11 2.95
CA GLY A 339 -9.29 16.80 2.75
C GLY A 339 -9.56 15.31 2.54
N ILE A 340 -8.77 14.66 1.67
CA ILE A 340 -8.88 13.21 1.40
C ILE A 340 -8.61 12.39 2.65
N VAL A 341 -7.52 12.72 3.38
CA VAL A 341 -7.14 12.07 4.63
C VAL A 341 -8.27 12.17 5.67
N GLY A 342 -8.92 13.34 5.77
CA GLY A 342 -10.11 13.48 6.63
C GLY A 342 -11.26 12.56 6.24
N ARG A 343 -11.50 12.34 4.94
CA ARG A 343 -12.57 11.45 4.46
C ARG A 343 -12.25 9.97 4.71
N ILE A 344 -11.02 9.52 4.46
CA ILE A 344 -10.61 8.14 4.74
C ILE A 344 -10.49 7.85 6.24
N TYR A 345 -10.16 8.85 7.06
CA TYR A 345 -10.13 8.74 8.52
C TYR A 345 -11.54 8.64 9.11
N GLY A 346 -12.43 9.56 8.72
CA GLY A 346 -13.78 9.63 9.26
C GLY A 346 -14.68 8.50 8.78
N GLY A 347 -14.52 8.09 7.52
CA GLY A 347 -15.34 7.06 6.88
C GLY A 347 -16.82 7.49 6.74
N ASN A 348 -17.26 7.76 5.51
CA ASN A 348 -18.67 7.82 5.16
C ASN A 348 -19.16 6.43 4.68
N LYS A 349 -20.20 5.90 5.34
CA LYS A 349 -20.84 4.61 5.03
C LYS A 349 -21.36 4.51 3.60
N GLU A 350 -21.72 5.61 2.97
CA GLU A 350 -22.34 5.66 1.63
C GLU A 350 -21.35 6.01 0.51
N THR A 351 -20.28 6.74 0.83
CA THR A 351 -19.43 7.35 -0.22
C THR A 351 -17.95 7.00 -0.13
N THR A 352 -17.42 6.55 1.01
CA THR A 352 -15.98 6.23 1.15
C THR A 352 -15.73 4.74 1.36
N PHE A 353 -14.52 4.29 1.03
CA PHE A 353 -14.13 2.88 1.12
C PHE A 353 -14.26 2.37 2.57
N ARG A 354 -15.08 1.34 2.77
CA ARG A 354 -15.49 0.80 4.08
C ARG A 354 -14.40 -0.05 4.73
N SER A 355 -13.35 0.58 5.25
CA SER A 355 -12.34 -0.08 6.08
C SER A 355 -11.90 0.82 7.22
N MET A 356 -11.77 0.27 8.44
CA MET A 356 -11.15 0.97 9.57
C MET A 356 -9.63 1.03 9.46
N SER A 357 -9.03 0.30 8.51
CA SER A 357 -7.57 0.20 8.37
C SER A 357 -6.89 1.56 8.17
N PRO A 358 -7.36 2.46 7.28
CA PRO A 358 -6.79 3.81 7.13
C PRO A 358 -6.78 4.60 8.43
N ARG A 359 -7.90 4.60 9.18
CA ARG A 359 -8.00 5.29 10.48
C ARG A 359 -6.94 4.77 11.46
N TYR A 360 -6.88 3.45 11.64
CA TYR A 360 -5.89 2.83 12.51
C TYR A 360 -4.45 3.07 12.03
N GLN A 361 -4.22 3.13 10.71
CA GLN A 361 -2.87 3.39 10.18
C GLN A 361 -2.44 4.82 10.51
N ILE A 362 -3.34 5.81 10.38
CA ILE A 362 -3.07 7.19 10.76
C ILE A 362 -2.77 7.31 12.25
N GLN A 363 -3.59 6.65 13.09
CA GLN A 363 -3.46 6.69 14.55
C GLN A 363 -2.19 5.98 15.05
N GLN A 364 -1.88 4.78 14.53
CA GLN A 364 -0.77 3.97 14.99
C GLN A 364 0.61 4.46 14.49
N ASN A 365 0.65 5.33 13.47
CA ASN A 365 1.89 5.95 12.97
C ASN A 365 2.03 7.41 13.44
N ASP A 366 1.21 7.85 14.41
CA ASP A 366 1.26 9.19 14.99
C ASP A 366 1.15 10.36 13.99
N TYR A 367 0.53 10.16 12.83
CA TYR A 367 0.43 11.20 11.80
C TYR A 367 -0.57 12.33 12.15
N GLU A 368 -1.42 12.12 13.15
CA GLU A 368 -2.57 13.00 13.45
C GLU A 368 -2.16 14.45 13.71
N LYS A 369 -1.05 14.67 14.42
CA LYS A 369 -0.59 16.02 14.79
C LYS A 369 -0.22 16.84 13.56
N GLU A 370 0.59 16.29 12.67
CA GLU A 370 1.05 16.96 11.45
C GLU A 370 -0.11 17.13 10.45
N ILE A 371 -0.96 16.10 10.32
CA ILE A 371 -2.18 16.19 9.50
C ILE A 371 -3.08 17.32 10.01
N ASN A 372 -3.32 17.40 11.32
CA ASN A 372 -4.16 18.43 11.92
C ASN A 372 -3.56 19.83 11.75
N THR A 373 -2.24 19.95 11.80
CA THR A 373 -1.54 21.20 11.49
C THR A 373 -1.91 21.69 10.09
N ILE A 374 -1.82 20.84 9.06
CA ILE A 374 -2.17 21.23 7.69
C ILE A 374 -3.67 21.45 7.51
N ARG A 375 -4.52 20.64 8.15
CA ARG A 375 -5.98 20.81 8.13
C ARG A 375 -6.39 22.18 8.67
N SER A 376 -5.86 22.59 9.83
CA SER A 376 -6.12 23.91 10.41
C SER A 376 -5.66 25.04 9.49
N ARG A 377 -4.47 24.94 8.89
CA ARG A 377 -3.97 25.92 7.89
C ARG A 377 -4.84 25.99 6.63
N SER A 378 -5.52 24.89 6.32
CA SER A 378 -6.43 24.77 5.17
C SER A 378 -7.89 25.13 5.49
N GLY A 379 -8.18 25.58 6.73
CA GLY A 379 -9.53 25.92 7.17
C GLY A 379 -10.44 24.70 7.39
N MET A 380 -9.87 23.54 7.71
CA MET A 380 -10.60 22.31 7.99
C MET A 380 -10.59 21.99 9.50
N LEU A 381 -11.63 21.32 9.98
CA LEU A 381 -11.69 20.80 11.35
C LEU A 381 -10.58 19.74 11.57
N PRO A 382 -9.99 19.63 12.76
CA PRO A 382 -9.06 18.55 13.07
C PRO A 382 -9.72 17.16 12.94
N LEU A 383 -8.92 16.13 12.75
CA LEU A 383 -9.33 14.74 12.92
C LEU A 383 -9.71 14.50 14.38
N SER A 384 -10.82 13.79 14.60
CA SER A 384 -11.37 13.42 15.91
C SER A 384 -11.89 11.99 15.89
#